data_AF-A0A6N3UMY7-F1
#
_entry.id   AF-A0A6N3UMY7-F1
#
_cell.length_a   1.000
_cell.length_b   1.000
_cell.length_c   1.000
_cell.angle_alpha   90.00
_cell.angle_beta   90.00
_cell.angle_gamma   90.00
#
_symmetry.space_group_name_H-M   'P 1'
#
loop_
_entity.id
_entity.type
_entity.pdbx_description
1 polymer ?
#
loop_
_entity_poly.entity_id
_entity_poly.type
_entity_poly.pdbx_seq_one_letter_code
_entity_poly.pdbx_strand_id
1 'polypeptide(L)'
;DPRVGRFVSKDPISYAGGLNLYAYAPNPVGWVDPLGLARKCQLGTYGSLTGKANTGDSLDAHEFIRNDALEQMGLTPEGTRNKSNPSIAIPRSMHTDIHRNENVLAALHLNVGRDQFQFGPNGLPSKRQMDVWQGALRISGIPASRARELRKRAEGFLANCPCLCN
;
A
#
# COMPACT_ATOMS: atom_id res chain seq x y z
N ASP A 1 29.02 6.27 -21.67
CA ASP A 1 29.82 7.49 -21.41
C ASP A 1 28.87 8.63 -21.07
N PRO A 2 28.87 9.13 -19.81
CA PRO A 2 28.03 10.26 -19.40
C PRO A 2 28.21 11.52 -20.24
N ARG A 3 29.41 11.73 -20.80
CA ARG A 3 29.73 12.91 -21.62
C ARG A 3 29.07 12.88 -23.00
N VAL A 4 28.70 11.70 -23.47
CA VAL A 4 28.11 11.47 -24.81
C VAL A 4 26.64 11.08 -24.70
N GLY A 5 26.12 10.86 -23.49
CA GLY A 5 24.73 10.42 -23.28
C GLY A 5 24.46 9.04 -23.92
N ARG A 6 25.33 8.06 -23.66
CA ARG A 6 25.21 6.69 -24.20
C ARG A 6 25.54 5.64 -23.15
N PHE A 7 24.95 4.45 -23.26
CA PHE A 7 25.35 3.31 -22.43
C PHE A 7 26.78 2.86 -22.74
N VAL A 8 27.47 2.32 -21.73
CA VAL A 8 28.84 1.78 -21.87
C VAL A 8 28.79 0.35 -22.43
N SER A 9 27.75 -0.39 -22.10
CA SER A 9 27.43 -1.72 -22.63
C SER A 9 26.18 -1.68 -23.51
N LYS A 10 25.97 -2.72 -24.32
CA LYS A 10 24.74 -2.88 -25.12
C LYS A 10 23.51 -2.94 -24.22
N ASP A 11 22.40 -2.38 -24.69
CA ASP A 11 21.11 -2.43 -24.01
C ASP A 11 20.63 -3.89 -23.85
N PRO A 12 20.34 -4.38 -22.62
CA PRO A 12 19.83 -5.73 -22.38
C PRO A 12 18.52 -6.06 -23.12
N ILE A 13 17.73 -5.05 -23.52
CA ILE A 13 16.48 -5.26 -24.26
C ILE A 13 16.71 -5.48 -25.77
N SER A 14 17.96 -5.35 -26.24
CA SER A 14 18.37 -5.60 -27.63
C SER A 14 17.53 -4.77 -28.62
N TYR A 15 17.20 -5.32 -29.79
CA TYR A 15 16.45 -4.63 -30.85
C TYR A 15 15.03 -4.22 -30.47
N ALA A 16 14.50 -4.65 -29.31
CA ALA A 16 13.21 -4.17 -28.82
C ALA A 16 13.24 -2.66 -28.46
N GLY A 17 14.41 -2.12 -28.15
CA GLY A 17 14.63 -0.69 -27.87
C GLY A 17 14.92 0.16 -29.11
N GLY A 18 14.88 -0.44 -30.30
CA GLY A 18 15.26 0.19 -31.56
C GLY A 18 16.63 -0.27 -32.09
N LEU A 19 17.03 0.27 -33.24
CA LEU A 19 18.24 -0.17 -33.96
C LEU A 19 19.55 0.27 -33.30
N ASN A 20 19.50 1.28 -32.42
CA ASN A 20 20.69 1.80 -31.74
C ASN A 20 20.84 1.17 -30.34
N LEU A 21 21.62 0.09 -30.28
CA LEU A 21 21.87 -0.72 -29.07
C LEU A 21 22.66 0.00 -27.97
N TYR A 22 23.08 1.25 -28.19
CA TYR A 22 23.80 2.08 -27.23
C TYR A 22 23.08 3.41 -26.95
N ALA A 23 21.86 3.59 -27.48
CA ALA A 23 21.07 4.78 -27.25
C ALA A 23 20.69 4.90 -25.78
N TYR A 24 20.98 6.06 -25.20
CA TYR A 24 20.33 6.51 -23.98
C TYR A 24 19.03 7.23 -24.33
N ALA A 25 18.15 7.43 -23.34
CA ALA A 25 16.80 7.98 -23.53
C ALA A 25 16.73 9.10 -24.61
N PRO A 26 15.76 9.06 -25.56
CA PRO A 26 15.70 9.99 -26.69
C PRO A 26 15.68 11.47 -26.28
N ASN A 27 15.13 11.77 -25.10
CA ASN A 27 15.22 13.08 -24.47
C ASN A 27 15.31 12.89 -22.94
N PRO A 28 16.53 12.84 -22.37
CA PRO A 28 16.70 12.63 -20.94
C PRO A 28 16.30 13.86 -20.12
N VAL A 29 16.04 15.02 -20.75
CA VAL A 29 15.60 16.26 -20.10
C VAL A 29 14.09 16.43 -20.20
N GLY A 30 13.46 16.05 -21.31
CA GLY A 30 12.00 16.17 -21.51
C GLY A 30 11.19 15.08 -20.79
N TRP A 31 11.84 14.01 -20.33
CA TRP A 31 11.24 12.96 -19.50
C TRP A 31 11.53 13.16 -18.01
N VAL A 32 12.41 14.11 -17.68
CA VAL A 32 12.49 14.68 -16.34
C VAL A 32 11.33 15.66 -16.26
N ASP A 33 10.44 15.49 -15.29
CA ASP A 33 9.44 16.50 -14.92
C ASP A 33 10.14 17.51 -13.98
N PRO A 34 10.75 18.59 -14.51
CA PRO A 34 11.63 19.44 -13.73
C PRO A 34 10.82 20.35 -12.79
N LEU A 35 9.51 20.41 -13.02
CA LEU A 35 8.54 21.21 -12.28
C LEU A 35 7.74 20.37 -11.26
N GLY A 36 7.82 19.03 -11.33
CA GLY A 36 7.07 18.12 -10.47
C GLY A 36 5.55 18.21 -10.65
N LEU A 37 5.07 18.54 -11.85
CA LEU A 37 3.66 18.74 -12.16
C LEU A 37 2.85 17.44 -12.27
N ALA A 38 3.49 16.27 -12.21
CA ALA A 38 2.79 14.99 -12.12
C ALA A 38 2.04 14.85 -10.78
N ARG A 39 0.83 15.41 -10.71
CA ARG A 39 -0.08 15.32 -9.55
C ARG A 39 -0.68 13.92 -9.40
N LYS A 40 -0.97 13.25 -10.53
CA LYS A 40 -1.55 11.91 -10.56
C LYS A 40 -0.47 10.88 -10.21
N CYS A 41 -0.80 9.98 -9.29
CA CYS A 41 0.08 8.97 -8.72
C CYS A 41 1.24 9.56 -7.89
N GLN A 42 1.12 10.81 -7.44
CA GLN A 42 2.08 11.40 -6.51
C GLN A 42 2.05 10.65 -5.18
N LEU A 43 3.22 10.24 -4.70
CA LEU A 43 3.40 9.68 -3.37
C LEU A 43 3.57 10.79 -2.34
N GLY A 44 2.99 10.60 -1.17
CA GLY A 44 3.12 11.54 -0.06
C GLY A 44 2.48 11.00 1.21
N THR A 45 2.24 11.89 2.17
CA THR A 45 1.38 11.59 3.31
C THR A 45 -0.04 12.11 3.06
N TYR A 46 -1.04 11.53 3.73
CA TYR A 46 -2.43 11.98 3.66
C TYR A 46 -2.54 13.49 3.83
N GLY A 47 -1.89 14.06 4.86
CA GLY A 47 -1.93 15.49 5.13
C GLY A 47 -1.25 16.35 4.05
N SER A 48 -0.17 15.85 3.43
CA SER A 48 0.48 16.56 2.31
C SER A 48 -0.41 16.59 1.07
N LEU A 49 -1.08 15.47 0.77
CA LEU A 49 -1.90 15.30 -0.42
C LEU A 49 -3.28 15.97 -0.28
N THR A 50 -3.81 16.11 0.93
CA THR A 50 -5.05 16.89 1.18
C THR A 50 -4.79 18.37 1.50
N GLY A 51 -3.54 18.82 1.42
CA GLY A 51 -3.15 20.19 1.74
C GLY A 51 -3.63 21.23 0.72
N LYS A 52 -3.50 22.51 1.07
CA LYS A 52 -3.93 23.64 0.22
C LYS A 52 -3.29 23.65 -1.18
N ALA A 53 -2.08 23.12 -1.31
CA ALA A 53 -1.37 23.02 -2.60
C ALA A 53 -2.06 22.09 -3.60
N ASN A 54 -2.87 21.14 -3.12
CA ASN A 54 -3.58 20.14 -3.91
C ASN A 54 -5.09 20.41 -3.98
N THR A 55 -5.54 21.56 -3.48
CA THR A 55 -6.95 21.94 -3.59
C THR A 55 -7.31 22.20 -5.06
N GLY A 56 -8.32 21.49 -5.57
CA GLY A 56 -8.87 21.68 -6.91
C GLY A 56 -8.19 20.88 -8.03
N ASP A 57 -7.26 19.97 -7.70
CA ASP A 57 -6.63 19.08 -8.69
C ASP A 57 -7.51 17.86 -9.08
N SER A 58 -8.66 17.69 -8.43
CA SER A 58 -9.60 16.57 -8.61
C SER A 58 -9.01 15.19 -8.29
N LEU A 59 -7.99 15.14 -7.44
CA LEU A 59 -7.40 13.92 -6.93
C LEU A 59 -7.82 13.69 -5.47
N ASP A 60 -7.98 12.42 -5.11
CA ASP A 60 -8.15 12.00 -3.73
C ASP A 60 -6.84 11.38 -3.21
N ALA A 61 -6.54 11.62 -1.93
CA ALA A 61 -5.47 10.92 -1.24
C ALA A 61 -5.95 9.51 -0.85
N HIS A 62 -5.45 8.50 -1.54
CA HIS A 62 -5.68 7.10 -1.18
C HIS A 62 -4.62 6.65 -0.18
N GLU A 63 -5.05 6.29 1.02
CA GLU A 63 -4.17 5.79 2.07
C GLU A 63 -3.77 4.34 1.83
N PHE A 64 -2.50 4.01 2.06
CA PHE A 64 -2.02 2.63 1.94
C PHE A 64 -2.43 1.74 3.12
N ILE A 65 -2.59 2.34 4.30
CA ILE A 65 -3.09 1.67 5.50
C ILE A 65 -4.41 2.34 5.86
N ARG A 66 -5.48 1.57 6.06
CA ARG A 66 -6.78 2.14 6.50
C ARG A 66 -6.63 2.81 7.86
N ASN A 67 -7.19 4.00 8.02
CA ASN A 67 -7.11 4.75 9.28
C ASN A 67 -7.68 3.98 10.46
N ASP A 68 -8.76 3.22 10.28
CA ASP A 68 -9.33 2.36 11.33
C ASP A 68 -8.31 1.34 11.88
N ALA A 69 -7.42 0.84 11.02
CA ALA A 69 -6.36 -0.07 11.47
C ALA A 69 -5.31 0.70 12.30
N LEU A 70 -4.99 1.95 11.94
CA LEU A 70 -4.12 2.82 12.73
C LEU A 70 -4.72 3.15 14.09
N GLU A 71 -6.03 3.38 14.15
CA GLU A 71 -6.77 3.63 15.39
C GLU A 71 -6.68 2.45 16.34
N GLN A 72 -6.91 1.24 15.84
CA GLN A 72 -6.86 0.03 16.68
C GLN A 72 -5.44 -0.37 17.09
N MET A 73 -4.43 0.01 16.30
CA MET A 73 -3.03 -0.12 16.71
C MET A 73 -2.62 0.92 17.76
N GLY A 74 -3.52 1.83 18.16
CA GLY A 74 -3.21 2.93 19.08
C GLY A 74 -2.27 3.97 18.49
N LEU A 75 -2.06 3.95 17.16
CA LEU A 75 -1.16 4.87 16.46
C LEU A 75 -1.87 6.18 16.10
N THR A 76 -3.20 6.24 16.24
CA THR A 76 -4.01 7.42 15.92
C THR A 76 -5.23 7.45 16.83
N PRO A 77 -5.63 8.61 17.38
CA PRO A 77 -6.86 8.71 18.17
C PRO A 77 -8.10 8.36 17.34
N GLU A 78 -9.11 7.76 17.97
CA GLU A 78 -10.38 7.44 17.33
C GLU A 78 -11.01 8.67 16.65
N GLY A 79 -11.49 8.50 15.43
CA GLY A 79 -12.13 9.56 14.65
C GLY A 79 -11.16 10.62 14.13
N THR A 80 -9.86 10.47 14.35
CA THR A 80 -8.83 11.38 13.84
C THR A 80 -8.12 10.74 12.66
N ARG A 81 -7.93 11.50 11.57
CA ARG A 81 -7.13 11.06 10.43
C ARG A 81 -5.64 11.26 10.70
N ASN A 82 -4.84 10.22 10.52
CA ASN A 82 -3.39 10.33 10.62
C ASN A 82 -2.80 11.06 9.40
N LYS A 83 -2.41 12.32 9.59
CA LYS A 83 -1.81 13.14 8.52
C LYS A 83 -0.50 12.59 7.97
N SER A 84 0.19 11.74 8.73
CA SER A 84 1.44 11.10 8.33
C SER A 84 1.24 9.76 7.61
N ASN A 85 -0.01 9.32 7.43
CA ASN A 85 -0.33 8.06 6.75
C ASN A 85 0.17 8.08 5.30
N PRO A 86 1.08 7.15 4.89
CA PRO A 86 1.53 7.06 3.52
C PRO A 86 0.35 6.91 2.55
N SER A 87 0.35 7.72 1.50
CA SER A 87 -0.77 7.86 0.58
C SER A 87 -0.30 8.12 -0.85
N ILE A 88 -1.19 7.85 -1.80
CA ILE A 88 -1.02 8.17 -3.22
C ILE A 88 -2.18 9.02 -3.73
N ALA A 89 -1.89 10.05 -4.53
CA ALA A 89 -2.90 10.87 -5.15
C ALA A 89 -3.46 10.16 -6.39
N ILE A 90 -4.76 9.87 -6.43
CA ILE A 90 -5.41 9.20 -7.57
C ILE A 90 -6.76 9.83 -7.89
N PRO A 91 -7.27 9.70 -9.14
CA PRO A 91 -8.59 10.20 -9.48
C PRO A 91 -9.69 9.49 -8.69
N ARG A 92 -10.80 10.18 -8.43
CA ARG A 92 -11.97 9.64 -7.70
C ARG A 92 -12.46 8.28 -8.21
N SER A 93 -12.50 8.09 -9.53
CA SER A 93 -12.92 6.82 -10.13
C SER A 93 -12.02 5.65 -9.71
N MET A 94 -10.71 5.87 -9.80
CA MET A 94 -9.71 4.88 -9.39
C MET A 94 -9.77 4.62 -7.88
N HIS A 95 -9.96 5.67 -7.08
CA HIS A 95 -10.15 5.53 -5.63
C HIS A 95 -11.35 4.61 -5.32
N THR A 96 -12.49 4.85 -5.98
CA THR A 96 -13.69 4.01 -5.80
C THR A 96 -13.52 2.58 -6.31
N ASP A 97 -12.79 2.39 -7.41
CA ASP A 97 -12.56 1.07 -7.99
C ASP A 97 -11.62 0.22 -7.13
N ILE A 98 -10.60 0.83 -6.53
CA ILE A 98 -9.72 0.14 -5.56
C ILE A 98 -10.54 -0.34 -4.37
N HIS A 99 -11.35 0.53 -3.75
CA HIS A 99 -12.23 0.12 -2.64
C HIS A 99 -13.20 -0.99 -3.05
N ARG A 100 -13.72 -0.98 -4.29
CA ARG A 100 -14.59 -2.05 -4.79
C ARG A 100 -13.81 -3.37 -4.92
N ASN A 101 -12.62 -3.32 -5.52
CA ASN A 101 -11.79 -4.49 -5.75
C ASN A 101 -11.29 -5.10 -4.45
N GLU A 102 -10.91 -4.28 -3.46
CA GLU A 102 -10.58 -4.74 -2.12
C GLU A 102 -11.73 -5.52 -1.49
N ASN A 103 -12.96 -4.99 -1.57
CA ASN A 103 -14.16 -5.66 -1.06
C ASN A 103 -14.44 -6.99 -1.80
N VAL A 104 -14.28 -7.01 -3.13
CA VAL A 104 -14.50 -8.21 -3.95
C VAL A 104 -13.43 -9.27 -3.69
N LEU A 105 -12.16 -8.88 -3.60
CA LEU A 105 -11.05 -9.80 -3.29
C LEU A 105 -11.20 -10.38 -1.88
N ALA A 106 -11.57 -9.56 -0.91
CA ALA A 106 -11.88 -10.00 0.45
C ALA A 106 -13.01 -11.06 0.45
N ALA A 107 -14.09 -10.81 -0.30
CA ALA A 107 -15.19 -11.76 -0.41
C ALA A 107 -14.80 -13.06 -1.15
N LEU A 108 -14.12 -12.97 -2.30
CA LEU A 108 -13.82 -14.12 -3.16
C LEU A 108 -12.69 -15.00 -2.62
N HIS A 109 -11.59 -14.41 -2.15
CA HIS A 109 -10.38 -15.18 -1.81
C HIS A 109 -10.29 -15.52 -0.33
N LEU A 110 -10.92 -14.72 0.54
CA LEU A 110 -10.83 -14.89 1.99
C LEU A 110 -12.19 -15.26 2.62
N ASN A 111 -13.30 -15.11 1.89
CA ASN A 111 -14.67 -15.26 2.40
C ASN A 111 -14.93 -14.35 3.63
N VAL A 112 -14.49 -13.10 3.52
CA VAL A 112 -14.54 -12.10 4.60
C VAL A 112 -15.28 -10.83 4.20
N GLY A 113 -15.98 -10.23 5.17
CA GLY A 113 -16.67 -8.94 5.04
C GLY A 113 -15.75 -7.74 5.35
N ARG A 114 -16.33 -6.52 5.33
CA ARG A 114 -15.63 -5.21 5.40
C ARG A 114 -14.68 -5.02 6.60
N ASP A 115 -14.88 -5.76 7.70
CA ASP A 115 -14.30 -5.40 9.00
C ASP A 115 -13.21 -6.38 9.49
N GLN A 116 -12.60 -7.18 8.60
CA GLN A 116 -11.64 -8.21 9.04
C GLN A 116 -10.21 -7.73 9.32
N PHE A 117 -9.87 -6.49 8.97
CA PHE A 117 -8.68 -5.83 9.52
C PHE A 117 -9.02 -4.96 10.72
N GLN A 118 -10.30 -4.90 11.11
CA GLN A 118 -10.71 -4.22 12.31
C GLN A 118 -10.66 -5.19 13.49
N PHE A 119 -9.73 -4.99 14.41
CA PHE A 119 -9.72 -5.63 15.72
C PHE A 119 -11.06 -5.36 16.44
N GLY A 120 -11.50 -6.32 17.26
CA GLY A 120 -12.75 -6.19 18.00
C GLY A 120 -12.73 -5.02 18.99
N PRO A 121 -13.84 -4.74 19.70
CA PRO A 121 -13.95 -3.62 20.66
C PRO A 121 -12.89 -3.59 21.77
N ASN A 122 -12.16 -4.69 21.96
CA ASN A 122 -11.06 -4.86 22.90
C ASN A 122 -9.66 -4.71 22.27
N GLY A 123 -9.56 -4.26 21.01
CA GLY A 123 -8.30 -4.15 20.29
C GLY A 123 -7.66 -5.51 19.94
N LEU A 124 -8.40 -6.62 20.08
CA LEU A 124 -7.90 -7.97 19.82
C LEU A 124 -8.59 -8.59 18.59
N PRO A 125 -7.89 -9.45 17.83
CA PRO A 125 -8.47 -10.08 16.66
C PRO A 125 -9.40 -11.21 17.07
N SER A 126 -10.54 -11.31 16.41
CA SER A 126 -11.45 -12.45 16.58
C SER A 126 -10.79 -13.75 16.11
N LYS A 127 -11.28 -14.89 16.62
CA LYS A 127 -10.85 -16.23 16.17
C LYS A 127 -10.95 -16.36 14.63
N ARG A 128 -12.02 -15.86 14.03
CA ARG A 128 -12.23 -15.91 12.57
C ARG A 128 -11.16 -15.12 11.81
N GLN A 129 -10.74 -13.96 12.31
CA GLN A 129 -9.65 -13.18 11.69
C GLN A 129 -8.33 -13.93 11.76
N MET A 130 -8.02 -14.53 12.91
CA MET A 130 -6.82 -15.36 13.07
C MET A 130 -6.83 -16.56 12.11
N ASP A 131 -7.99 -17.18 11.86
CA ASP A 131 -8.15 -18.29 10.94
C ASP A 131 -7.90 -17.84 9.48
N VAL A 132 -8.44 -16.67 9.11
CA VAL A 132 -8.24 -16.07 7.80
C VAL A 132 -6.78 -15.70 7.56
N TRP A 133 -6.13 -15.05 8.52
CA TRP A 133 -4.71 -14.67 8.39
C TRP A 133 -3.80 -15.88 8.26
N GLN A 134 -4.07 -16.94 9.02
CA GLN A 134 -3.37 -18.22 8.86
C GLN A 134 -3.61 -18.82 7.46
N GLY A 135 -4.83 -18.72 6.94
CA GLY A 135 -5.17 -19.13 5.57
C GLY A 135 -4.41 -18.33 4.51
N ALA A 136 -4.35 -17.01 4.66
CA ALA A 136 -3.64 -16.11 3.75
C ALA A 136 -2.14 -16.41 3.68
N LEU A 137 -1.49 -16.70 4.82
CA LEU A 137 -0.09 -17.12 4.85
C LEU A 137 0.13 -18.42 4.04
N ARG A 138 -0.82 -19.35 4.09
CA ARG A 138 -0.73 -20.59 3.30
C ARG A 138 -0.87 -20.31 1.81
N ILE A 139 -1.76 -19.40 1.43
CA ILE A 139 -1.98 -18.99 0.04
C ILE A 139 -0.74 -18.29 -0.53
N SER A 140 -0.01 -17.52 0.30
CA SER A 140 1.25 -16.88 -0.10
C SER A 140 2.45 -17.83 -0.22
N GLY A 141 2.23 -19.13 -0.05
CA GLY A 141 3.26 -20.17 -0.18
C GLY A 141 3.98 -20.52 1.13
N ILE A 142 3.55 -20.00 2.28
CA ILE A 142 4.11 -20.42 3.57
C ILE A 142 3.61 -21.82 3.94
N PRO A 143 4.49 -22.76 4.32
CA PRO A 143 4.07 -24.10 4.74
C PRO A 143 3.09 -24.07 5.90
N ALA A 144 2.13 -25.00 5.91
CA ALA A 144 1.09 -25.06 6.95
C ALA A 144 1.67 -25.22 8.38
N SER A 145 2.81 -25.91 8.53
CA SER A 145 3.53 -26.01 9.81
C SER A 145 3.98 -24.63 10.31
N ARG A 146 4.59 -23.84 9.43
CA ARG A 146 5.07 -22.49 9.75
C ARG A 146 3.93 -21.52 10.01
N ALA A 147 2.83 -21.60 9.23
CA ALA A 147 1.64 -20.78 9.47
C ALA A 147 0.98 -21.09 10.83
N ARG A 148 0.98 -22.37 11.27
CA ARG A 148 0.53 -22.76 12.61
C ARG A 148 1.43 -22.23 13.72
N GLU A 149 2.75 -22.32 13.52
CA GLU A 149 3.71 -21.79 14.47
C GLU A 149 3.59 -20.28 14.64
N LEU A 150 3.49 -19.53 13.53
CA LEU A 150 3.30 -18.08 13.53
C LEU A 150 2.01 -17.68 14.23
N ARG A 151 0.91 -18.43 14.01
CA ARG A 151 -0.33 -18.22 14.74
C ARG A 151 -0.13 -18.42 16.24
N LYS A 152 0.49 -19.52 16.68
CA LYS A 152 0.72 -19.79 18.11
C LYS A 152 1.57 -18.69 18.76
N ARG A 153 2.57 -18.18 18.04
CA ARG A 153 3.37 -17.03 18.49
C ARG A 153 2.53 -15.76 18.60
N ALA A 154 1.67 -15.48 17.62
CA ALA A 154 0.77 -14.33 17.65
C ALA A 154 -0.26 -14.43 18.80
N GLU A 155 -0.85 -15.61 19.03
CA GLU A 155 -1.74 -15.86 20.18
C GLU A 155 -1.01 -15.67 21.51
N GLY A 156 0.24 -16.16 21.62
CA GLY A 156 1.07 -15.95 22.81
C GLY A 156 1.48 -14.49 23.02
N PHE A 157 1.68 -13.74 21.94
CA PHE A 157 1.90 -12.29 21.99
C PHE A 157 0.64 -11.57 22.48
N LEU A 158 -0.52 -11.85 21.89
CA LEU A 158 -1.80 -11.24 22.28
C LEU A 158 -2.19 -11.56 23.73
N ALA A 159 -1.87 -12.76 24.23
CA ALA A 159 -2.13 -13.15 25.62
C ALA A 159 -1.26 -12.40 26.64
N ASN A 160 -0.09 -11.91 26.23
CA ASN A 160 0.85 -11.18 27.08
C ASN A 160 0.96 -9.70 26.70
N CYS A 161 0.18 -9.25 25.71
CA CYS A 161 0.19 -7.87 25.30
C CYS A 161 -0.51 -7.10 26.42
N PRO A 162 0.19 -6.19 27.14
CA PRO A 162 -0.51 -5.23 27.96
C PRO A 162 -1.42 -4.49 26.98
N CYS A 163 -2.73 -4.57 27.22
CA CYS A 163 -3.72 -3.83 26.45
C CYS A 163 -3.22 -2.39 26.22
N LEU A 164 -2.83 -2.10 24.99
CA LEU A 164 -2.76 -0.73 24.54
C LEU A 164 -4.22 -0.26 24.47
N CYS A 165 -4.50 0.72 25.33
CA CYS A 165 -5.63 1.65 25.29
C CYS A 165 -6.96 1.11 25.85
N ASN A 166 -7.20 1.40 27.13
CA ASN A 166 -8.46 2.07 27.53
C ASN A 166 -8.56 3.42 26.82
#